data_AF-A0A8S9B953-F1
#
_entry.id   AF-A0A8S9B953-F1
#
_cell.length_a   1.000
_cell.length_b   1.000
_cell.length_c   1.000
_cell.angle_alpha   90.00
_cell.angle_beta   90.00
_cell.angle_gamma   90.00
#
_symmetry.space_group_name_H-M   'P 1'
#
loop_
_entity.id
_entity.type
_entity.pdbx_description
1 polymer ?
#
loop_
_entity_poly.entity_id
_entity_poly.type
_entity_poly.pdbx_seq_one_letter_code
_entity_poly.pdbx_strand_id
1 'polypeptide(L)'
;MVLVANNIVTTEDGWPSESYIEFSKSKRLLLGWGNIDPQIAGYNFTADAGIIFPNGYIQDTQTGVNATSDGKLTQGCFLRNSTDDLSQVNSSWAVASDLSDFSYPTSTSSDLFPLLNLTSIETSCGISPILNATLLNSTAHDNYIPYQNFSYATIWSWAPGEPKSYNGTDNASLYRCATSNIDLFGRWVVADCSQRYYAACRAGGQPFNWTITTYPISYSYASQACPDNYTFTAPRTALENAYLSQVMRESHRDYDGHGAWVDFNSLDVKGCWTTGGPNATCPYSDTLAQEDDFKKRVILVPTIAAIIVLIVTASTVFVKAAGNRRSTKRRRKRADNGFIYEGVPS
;
A
#
# COMPACT_ATOMS: atom_id res chain seq x y z
N MET A 1 -10.66 5.37 -25.87
CA MET A 1 -9.60 5.25 -26.90
C MET A 1 -8.28 5.16 -26.14
N VAL A 2 -7.51 4.08 -26.30
CA VAL A 2 -6.29 3.81 -25.51
C VAL A 2 -5.08 4.44 -26.20
N LEU A 3 -4.29 5.22 -25.49
CA LEU A 3 -2.99 5.70 -25.97
C LEU A 3 -1.89 4.82 -25.37
N VAL A 4 -0.97 4.37 -26.23
CA VAL A 4 0.20 3.60 -25.82
C VAL A 4 1.42 4.50 -25.96
N ALA A 5 1.88 5.06 -24.86
CA ALA A 5 3.17 5.72 -24.76
C ALA A 5 4.06 4.92 -23.80
N ASN A 6 5.26 4.55 -24.23
CA ASN A 6 6.24 3.79 -23.42
C ASN A 6 5.70 2.46 -22.85
N ASN A 7 4.82 1.75 -23.58
CA ASN A 7 4.18 0.50 -23.14
C ASN A 7 3.29 0.64 -21.88
N ILE A 8 2.95 1.85 -21.46
CA ILE A 8 1.97 2.09 -20.41
C ILE A 8 0.64 2.40 -21.10
N VAL A 9 -0.35 1.55 -20.83
CA VAL A 9 -1.73 1.74 -21.29
C VAL A 9 -2.37 2.76 -20.38
N THR A 10 -2.54 3.99 -20.87
CA THR A 10 -3.20 5.08 -20.14
C THR A 10 -4.44 5.53 -20.91
N THR A 11 -5.46 5.97 -20.19
CA THR A 11 -6.56 6.73 -20.78
C THR A 11 -6.16 8.20 -20.90
N GLU A 12 -6.85 8.96 -21.74
CA GLU A 12 -6.55 10.37 -22.05
C GLU A 12 -6.68 11.29 -20.82
N ASP A 13 -7.46 10.86 -19.82
CA ASP A 13 -7.69 11.49 -18.52
C ASP A 13 -6.74 10.99 -17.41
N GLY A 14 -5.78 10.12 -17.72
CA GLY A 14 -4.72 9.70 -16.78
C GLY A 14 -5.14 8.68 -15.71
N TRP A 15 -6.36 8.15 -15.79
CA TRP A 15 -6.84 7.10 -14.90
C TRP A 15 -6.55 5.69 -15.47
N PRO A 16 -6.27 4.70 -14.62
CA PRO A 16 -6.17 3.32 -15.10
C PRO A 16 -7.51 2.86 -15.70
N SER A 17 -7.47 2.33 -16.93
CA SER A 17 -8.68 1.77 -17.56
C SER A 17 -9.22 0.56 -16.80
N GLU A 18 -10.53 0.32 -16.88
CA GLU A 18 -11.21 -0.87 -16.33
C GLU A 18 -10.46 -2.16 -16.70
N SER A 19 -10.11 -2.31 -17.98
CA SER A 19 -9.36 -3.48 -18.47
C SER A 19 -8.00 -3.67 -17.79
N TYR A 20 -7.33 -2.58 -17.42
CA TYR A 20 -6.05 -2.64 -16.70
C TYR A 20 -6.25 -3.03 -15.23
N ILE A 21 -7.31 -2.52 -14.60
CA ILE A 21 -7.68 -2.87 -13.22
C ILE A 21 -8.06 -4.35 -13.12
N GLU A 22 -8.90 -4.84 -14.03
CA GLU A 22 -9.43 -6.21 -13.99
C GLU A 22 -8.41 -7.25 -14.50
N PHE A 23 -7.84 -7.05 -15.70
CA PHE A 23 -7.04 -8.09 -16.34
C PHE A 23 -5.55 -7.98 -16.05
N SER A 24 -5.00 -6.78 -15.90
CA SER A 24 -3.57 -6.61 -15.60
C SER A 24 -3.29 -6.62 -14.09
N LYS A 25 -4.19 -6.05 -13.28
CA LYS A 25 -4.01 -5.96 -11.82
C LYS A 25 -4.85 -6.95 -11.02
N SER A 26 -5.71 -7.75 -11.68
CA SER A 26 -6.56 -8.76 -11.02
C SER A 26 -7.40 -8.18 -9.87
N LYS A 27 -7.78 -6.90 -9.98
CA LYS A 27 -8.63 -6.25 -8.98
C LYS A 27 -10.09 -6.51 -9.34
N ARG A 28 -10.90 -6.80 -8.32
CA ARG A 28 -12.34 -7.04 -8.48
C ARG A 28 -13.05 -5.69 -8.52
N LEU A 29 -13.72 -5.41 -9.63
CA LEU A 29 -14.63 -4.29 -9.78
C LEU A 29 -16.03 -4.75 -9.34
N LEU A 30 -16.64 -4.04 -8.40
CA LEU A 30 -18.04 -4.24 -8.01
C LEU A 30 -18.84 -3.11 -8.64
N LEU A 31 -19.64 -3.43 -9.65
CA LEU A 31 -20.51 -2.49 -10.35
C LEU A 31 -21.93 -2.65 -9.81
N GLY A 32 -22.55 -1.57 -9.36
CA GLY A 32 -23.92 -1.55 -8.85
C GLY A 32 -24.79 -0.61 -9.67
N TRP A 33 -25.60 -1.15 -10.57
CA TRP A 33 -26.64 -0.43 -11.29
C TRP A 33 -27.90 -1.29 -11.42
N GLY A 34 -29.09 -0.69 -11.37
CA GLY A 34 -30.26 -1.29 -12.01
C GLY A 34 -31.61 -0.89 -11.42
N ASN A 35 -32.43 -0.24 -12.25
CA ASN A 35 -33.86 -0.45 -12.18
C ASN A 35 -34.18 -1.81 -12.81
N ILE A 36 -35.07 -2.58 -12.19
CA ILE A 36 -35.57 -3.82 -12.76
C ILE A 36 -36.35 -3.46 -14.03
N ASP A 37 -35.92 -3.97 -15.19
CA ASP A 37 -36.65 -3.76 -16.44
C ASP A 37 -38.09 -4.30 -16.29
N PRO A 38 -39.13 -3.54 -16.68
CA PRO A 38 -40.53 -3.98 -16.56
C PRO A 38 -40.81 -5.37 -17.15
N GLN A 39 -40.05 -5.81 -18.16
CA GLN A 39 -40.20 -7.12 -18.79
C GLN A 39 -39.83 -8.30 -17.87
N ILE A 40 -39.01 -8.06 -16.84
CA ILE A 40 -38.61 -9.07 -15.84
C ILE A 40 -39.22 -8.78 -14.46
N ALA A 41 -40.21 -7.90 -14.36
CA ALA A 41 -40.87 -7.57 -13.09
C ALA A 41 -41.58 -8.77 -12.43
N GLY A 42 -41.88 -9.83 -13.19
CA GLY A 42 -42.42 -11.10 -12.68
C GLY A 42 -41.37 -12.05 -12.09
N TYR A 43 -40.08 -11.72 -12.19
CA TYR A 43 -39.00 -12.52 -11.62
C TYR A 43 -38.97 -12.42 -10.09
N ASN A 44 -38.73 -13.55 -9.42
CA ASN A 44 -38.68 -13.61 -7.95
C ASN A 44 -37.27 -13.30 -7.44
N PHE A 45 -36.93 -12.01 -7.36
CA PHE A 45 -35.62 -11.56 -6.87
C PHE A 45 -35.31 -11.97 -5.42
N THR A 46 -36.33 -12.20 -4.60
CA THR A 46 -36.15 -12.67 -3.22
C THR A 46 -35.60 -14.09 -3.13
N ALA A 47 -35.87 -14.95 -4.11
CA ALA A 47 -35.31 -16.31 -4.14
C ALA A 47 -33.79 -16.30 -4.37
N ASP A 48 -33.28 -15.28 -5.06
CA ASP A 48 -31.86 -15.14 -5.40
C ASP A 48 -31.19 -13.99 -4.66
N ALA A 49 -31.75 -13.52 -3.54
CA ALA A 49 -31.20 -12.41 -2.76
C ALA A 49 -29.77 -12.68 -2.22
N GLY A 50 -29.33 -13.94 -2.21
CA GLY A 50 -27.94 -14.32 -1.89
C GLY A 50 -26.94 -14.13 -3.04
N ILE A 51 -27.40 -13.80 -4.25
CA ILE A 51 -26.59 -13.67 -5.47
C ILE A 51 -26.86 -12.34 -6.17
N ILE A 52 -28.12 -11.91 -6.19
CA ILE A 52 -28.58 -10.67 -6.82
C ILE A 52 -28.90 -9.66 -5.72
N PHE A 53 -28.11 -8.58 -5.69
CA PHE A 53 -28.32 -7.48 -4.78
C PHE A 53 -29.53 -6.63 -5.21
N PRO A 54 -30.41 -6.22 -4.27
CA PRO A 54 -31.53 -5.36 -4.60
C PRO A 54 -31.07 -3.97 -5.09
N ASN A 55 -31.95 -3.26 -5.78
CA ASN A 55 -31.69 -1.88 -6.17
C ASN A 55 -31.38 -1.03 -4.93
N GLY A 56 -30.40 -0.14 -5.04
CA GLY A 56 -29.93 0.71 -3.95
C GLY A 56 -29.04 0.00 -2.93
N TYR A 57 -28.87 -1.32 -2.96
CA TYR A 57 -28.14 -2.05 -1.90
C TYR A 57 -26.68 -1.64 -1.73
N ILE A 58 -25.97 -1.38 -2.83
CA ILE A 58 -24.58 -0.88 -2.83
C ILE A 58 -24.53 0.65 -2.66
N GLN A 59 -25.61 1.34 -3.03
CA GLN A 59 -25.71 2.81 -3.03
C GLN A 59 -26.33 3.35 -1.73
N ASP A 60 -26.69 2.48 -0.79
CA ASP A 60 -27.31 2.84 0.47
C ASP A 60 -26.26 3.51 1.37
N THR A 61 -26.12 4.82 1.21
CA THR A 61 -25.27 5.65 2.07
C THR A 61 -25.81 5.60 3.48
N GLN A 62 -24.92 5.45 4.47
CA GLN A 62 -25.36 5.22 5.83
C GLN A 62 -26.03 6.49 6.41
N THR A 63 -27.36 6.44 6.57
CA THR A 63 -28.15 7.54 7.12
C THR A 63 -28.10 7.49 8.65
N GLY A 64 -27.11 8.13 9.24
CA GLY A 64 -26.93 8.16 10.71
C GLY A 64 -25.47 8.26 11.16
N VAL A 65 -24.56 8.59 10.26
CA VAL A 65 -23.18 8.93 10.56
C VAL A 65 -23.12 10.43 10.85
N ASN A 66 -22.78 10.80 12.09
CA ASN A 66 -22.61 12.20 12.48
C ASN A 66 -21.19 12.41 13.02
N ALA A 67 -20.63 13.57 12.72
CA ALA A 67 -19.31 13.97 13.18
C ALA A 67 -19.29 15.42 13.65
N THR A 68 -18.41 15.74 14.60
CA THR A 68 -18.15 17.11 15.03
C THR A 68 -17.15 17.81 14.10
N SER A 69 -17.13 19.14 14.14
CA SER A 69 -16.14 19.96 13.41
C SER A 69 -14.68 19.61 13.68
N ASP A 70 -14.39 19.05 14.86
CA ASP A 70 -13.05 18.63 15.28
C ASP A 70 -12.64 17.26 14.70
N GLY A 71 -13.49 16.66 13.85
CA GLY A 71 -13.21 15.38 13.22
C GLY A 71 -13.41 14.19 14.15
N LYS A 72 -14.40 14.26 15.06
CA LYS A 72 -14.79 13.14 15.92
C LYS A 72 -16.13 12.59 15.48
N LEU A 73 -16.20 11.27 15.34
CA LEU A 73 -17.45 10.58 15.06
C LEU A 73 -18.31 10.47 16.33
N THR A 74 -19.57 10.90 16.26
CA THR A 74 -20.52 10.86 17.38
C THR A 74 -21.56 9.75 17.24
N GLN A 75 -21.90 9.37 15.99
CA GLN A 75 -22.90 8.34 15.69
C GLN A 75 -22.50 7.57 14.44
N GLY A 76 -22.99 6.32 14.32
CA GLY A 76 -22.84 5.50 13.10
C GLY A 76 -21.70 4.48 13.14
N CYS A 77 -20.86 4.49 14.19
CA CYS A 77 -19.76 3.54 14.32
C CYS A 77 -20.26 2.09 14.49
N PHE A 78 -19.75 1.16 13.68
CA PHE A 78 -20.05 -0.27 13.84
C PHE A 78 -19.21 -0.92 14.94
N LEU A 79 -18.08 -0.34 15.32
CA LEU A 79 -17.31 -0.85 16.45
C LEU A 79 -18.13 -0.68 17.75
N ARG A 80 -18.59 -1.80 18.31
CA ARG A 80 -19.34 -1.88 19.57
C ARG A 80 -18.62 -2.80 20.55
N ASN A 81 -18.89 -2.62 21.84
CA ASN A 81 -18.29 -3.46 22.91
C ASN A 81 -18.69 -4.94 22.82
N SER A 82 -19.81 -5.28 22.17
CA SER A 82 -20.23 -6.66 21.93
C SER A 82 -20.25 -6.97 20.44
N THR A 83 -19.82 -8.18 20.09
CA THR A 83 -19.76 -8.71 18.73
C THR A 83 -21.06 -9.38 18.28
N ASP A 84 -21.94 -9.77 19.22
CA ASP A 84 -23.19 -10.49 18.95
C ASP A 84 -24.18 -9.66 18.12
N ASP A 85 -24.14 -8.34 18.30
CA ASP A 85 -25.07 -7.38 17.70
C ASP A 85 -24.74 -7.11 16.22
N LEU A 86 -23.48 -7.25 15.81
CA LEU A 86 -23.05 -6.88 14.45
C LEU A 86 -23.54 -7.81 13.35
N SER A 87 -23.79 -9.07 13.68
CA SER A 87 -24.46 -10.00 12.75
C SER A 87 -25.90 -9.57 12.43
N GLN A 88 -26.50 -8.72 13.27
CA GLN A 88 -27.85 -8.20 13.13
C GLN A 88 -27.91 -6.83 12.44
N VAL A 89 -26.76 -6.17 12.27
CA VAL A 89 -26.68 -4.84 11.63
C VAL A 89 -26.22 -5.01 10.18
N ASN A 90 -27.03 -4.50 9.24
CA ASN A 90 -26.64 -4.43 7.83
C ASN A 90 -25.40 -3.53 7.68
N SER A 91 -24.24 -4.14 7.49
CA SER A 91 -22.92 -3.49 7.44
C SER A 91 -22.19 -3.76 6.12
N SER A 92 -22.89 -4.36 5.15
CA SER A 92 -22.29 -4.92 3.95
C SER A 92 -21.75 -3.86 2.96
N TRP A 93 -22.27 -2.63 2.97
CA TRP A 93 -21.71 -1.44 2.29
C TRP A 93 -21.91 -0.19 3.12
N ALA A 94 -21.12 -0.04 4.18
CA ALA A 94 -21.13 1.17 4.98
C ALA A 94 -20.28 2.26 4.32
N VAL A 95 -20.95 3.25 3.72
CA VAL A 95 -20.31 4.40 3.10
C VAL A 95 -20.81 5.68 3.75
N ALA A 96 -19.88 6.58 4.09
CA ALA A 96 -20.20 7.93 4.53
C ALA A 96 -19.79 8.93 3.45
N SER A 97 -20.75 9.72 3.01
CA SER A 97 -20.56 10.87 2.13
C SER A 97 -21.39 12.02 2.67
N ASP A 98 -20.82 13.23 2.66
CA ASP A 98 -21.55 14.47 2.98
C ASP A 98 -22.11 14.52 4.42
N LEU A 99 -21.21 14.70 5.39
CA LEU A 99 -21.56 14.84 6.79
C LEU A 99 -22.01 16.27 7.09
N SER A 100 -23.31 16.47 7.33
CA SER A 100 -23.95 17.78 7.46
C SER A 100 -23.30 18.71 8.50
N ASP A 101 -22.81 18.14 9.60
CA ASP A 101 -22.25 18.88 10.73
C ASP A 101 -20.71 19.04 10.64
N PHE A 102 -20.08 18.43 9.63
CA PHE A 102 -18.64 18.50 9.42
C PHE A 102 -18.27 19.59 8.41
N SER A 103 -17.47 20.56 8.85
CA SER A 103 -16.96 21.62 7.98
C SER A 103 -15.75 21.13 7.18
N TYR A 104 -15.96 20.71 5.94
CA TYR A 104 -14.87 20.30 5.05
C TYR A 104 -13.86 21.44 4.79
N PRO A 105 -12.54 21.16 4.73
CA PRO A 105 -11.48 22.16 4.59
C PRO A 105 -11.35 22.64 3.13
N THR A 106 -12.26 23.51 2.71
CA THR A 106 -12.33 24.01 1.32
C THR A 106 -11.52 25.28 1.08
N SER A 107 -11.12 26.02 2.12
CA SER A 107 -10.33 27.25 1.98
C SER A 107 -8.83 26.95 1.92
N THR A 108 -8.05 27.78 1.21
CA THR A 108 -6.60 27.57 1.03
C THR A 108 -5.80 27.50 2.33
N SER A 109 -6.28 28.13 3.40
CA SER A 109 -5.65 28.14 4.73
C SER A 109 -6.31 27.20 5.74
N SER A 110 -7.24 26.34 5.30
CA SER A 110 -7.93 25.40 6.20
C SER A 110 -6.96 24.34 6.71
N ASP A 111 -7.17 23.91 7.97
CA ASP A 111 -6.47 22.76 8.54
C ASP A 111 -7.08 21.45 8.01
N LEU A 112 -6.22 20.53 7.55
CA LEU A 112 -6.63 19.19 7.10
C LEU A 112 -6.78 18.20 8.25
N PHE A 113 -6.19 18.46 9.41
CA PHE A 113 -6.11 17.50 10.52
C PHE A 113 -7.47 16.94 10.95
N PRO A 114 -8.54 17.75 11.15
CA PRO A 114 -9.86 17.21 11.50
C PRO A 114 -10.40 16.22 10.46
N LEU A 115 -10.23 16.52 9.16
CA LEU A 115 -10.66 15.63 8.08
C LEU A 115 -9.89 14.31 8.11
N LEU A 116 -8.55 14.37 8.25
CA LEU A 116 -7.72 13.17 8.28
C LEU A 116 -8.00 12.29 9.51
N ASN A 117 -8.22 12.92 10.67
CA ASN A 117 -8.60 12.21 11.88
C ASN A 117 -9.96 11.52 11.73
N LEU A 118 -10.96 12.25 11.21
CA LEU A 118 -12.29 11.70 10.95
C LEU A 118 -12.22 10.51 9.99
N THR A 119 -11.49 10.66 8.89
CA THR A 119 -11.27 9.61 7.87
C THR A 119 -10.70 8.34 8.49
N SER A 120 -9.70 8.47 9.38
CA SER A 120 -9.11 7.32 10.08
C SER A 120 -10.08 6.67 11.09
N ILE A 121 -10.91 7.47 11.76
CA ILE A 121 -11.92 6.99 12.72
C ILE A 121 -13.05 6.26 11.99
N GLU A 122 -13.60 6.84 10.92
CA GLU A 122 -14.63 6.22 10.09
C GLU A 122 -14.17 4.87 9.56
N THR A 123 -12.95 4.83 9.01
CA THR A 123 -12.32 3.60 8.54
C THR A 123 -12.27 2.56 9.67
N SER A 124 -11.79 2.93 10.86
CA SER A 124 -11.71 2.02 12.02
C SER A 124 -13.09 1.57 12.51
N CYS A 125 -14.10 2.42 12.34
CA CYS A 125 -15.50 2.14 12.62
C CYS A 125 -16.18 1.25 11.58
N GLY A 126 -15.48 0.80 10.53
CA GLY A 126 -16.03 -0.03 9.47
C GLY A 126 -16.77 0.74 8.39
N ILE A 127 -16.60 2.06 8.32
CA ILE A 127 -17.24 2.95 7.35
C ILE A 127 -16.19 3.36 6.32
N SER A 128 -16.54 3.27 5.04
CA SER A 128 -15.70 3.76 3.94
C SER A 128 -15.98 5.25 3.70
N PRO A 129 -15.01 6.14 3.93
CA PRO A 129 -15.20 7.57 3.73
C PRO A 129 -15.13 7.94 2.24
N ILE A 130 -16.07 8.76 1.79
CA ILE A 130 -16.06 9.35 0.44
C ILE A 130 -15.85 10.86 0.55
N LEU A 131 -14.82 11.34 -0.13
CA LEU A 131 -14.55 12.76 -0.26
C LEU A 131 -15.34 13.35 -1.43
N ASN A 132 -16.38 14.13 -1.10
CA ASN A 132 -17.19 14.88 -2.07
C ASN A 132 -16.98 16.40 -1.94
N ALA A 133 -15.73 16.83 -1.73
CA ALA A 133 -15.38 18.24 -1.57
C ALA A 133 -14.02 18.55 -2.17
N THR A 134 -13.87 19.75 -2.73
CA THR A 134 -12.57 20.26 -3.20
C THR A 134 -11.76 20.74 -2.00
N LEU A 135 -10.59 20.14 -1.78
CA LEU A 135 -9.71 20.46 -0.66
C LEU A 135 -8.84 21.69 -0.95
N LEU A 136 -8.75 22.61 0.03
CA LEU A 136 -7.87 23.79 -0.03
C LEU A 136 -8.01 24.65 -1.30
N ASN A 137 -9.22 24.72 -1.86
CA ASN A 137 -9.54 25.42 -3.11
C ASN A 137 -8.68 24.99 -4.31
N SER A 138 -8.21 23.74 -4.32
CA SER A 138 -7.35 23.21 -5.38
C SER A 138 -7.80 21.80 -5.77
N THR A 139 -7.86 21.51 -7.06
CA THR A 139 -8.23 20.17 -7.54
C THR A 139 -7.11 19.18 -7.26
N ALA A 140 -7.42 17.88 -7.25
CA ALA A 140 -6.40 16.84 -7.14
C ALA A 140 -5.38 16.86 -8.29
N HIS A 141 -5.74 17.44 -9.43
CA HIS A 141 -4.85 17.63 -10.57
C HIS A 141 -3.79 18.71 -10.28
N ASP A 142 -4.20 19.83 -9.69
CA ASP A 142 -3.30 20.96 -9.42
C ASP A 142 -2.46 20.74 -8.15
N ASN A 143 -3.08 20.16 -7.10
CA ASN A 143 -2.42 19.82 -5.85
C ASN A 143 -2.95 18.49 -5.31
N TYR A 144 -2.23 17.41 -5.62
CA TYR A 144 -2.62 16.06 -5.22
C TYR A 144 -2.35 15.75 -3.73
N ILE A 145 -1.53 16.53 -3.02
CA ILE A 145 -1.04 16.20 -1.67
C ILE A 145 -2.18 16.03 -0.64
N PRO A 146 -3.18 16.94 -0.55
CA PRO A 146 -4.30 16.78 0.39
C PRO A 146 -5.11 15.49 0.14
N TYR A 147 -5.33 15.15 -1.13
CA TYR A 147 -6.08 13.98 -1.56
C TYR A 147 -5.29 12.68 -1.31
N GLN A 148 -3.97 12.73 -1.47
CA GLN A 148 -3.07 11.64 -1.08
C GLN A 148 -3.11 11.40 0.43
N ASN A 149 -3.07 12.46 1.24
CA ASN A 149 -3.17 12.33 2.70
C ASN A 149 -4.52 11.76 3.14
N PHE A 150 -5.62 12.19 2.51
CA PHE A 150 -6.94 11.60 2.72
C PHE A 150 -6.92 10.10 2.40
N SER A 151 -6.36 9.70 1.26
CA SER A 151 -6.22 8.29 0.87
C SER A 151 -5.33 7.48 1.83
N TYR A 152 -4.30 8.10 2.42
CA TYR A 152 -3.47 7.43 3.43
C TYR A 152 -4.17 7.29 4.78
N ALA A 153 -5.06 8.22 5.13
CA ALA A 153 -5.86 8.12 6.36
C ALA A 153 -6.84 6.93 6.32
N THR A 154 -7.24 6.45 5.13
CA THR A 154 -8.06 5.23 4.98
C THR A 154 -7.26 3.93 5.09
N ILE A 155 -5.93 3.98 5.17
CA ILE A 155 -5.12 2.79 5.40
C ILE A 155 -5.27 2.41 6.87
N TRP A 156 -5.86 1.25 7.15
CA TRP A 156 -6.05 0.73 8.51
C TRP A 156 -5.00 -0.30 8.91
N SER A 157 -4.38 -0.97 7.94
CA SER A 157 -3.46 -2.08 8.15
C SER A 157 -2.08 -1.58 8.52
N TRP A 158 -1.20 -1.30 7.55
CA TRP A 158 0.17 -0.87 7.81
C TRP A 158 0.25 0.50 8.50
N ALA A 159 1.21 0.64 9.41
CA ALA A 159 1.58 1.93 9.96
C ALA A 159 2.26 2.82 8.90
N PRO A 160 2.26 4.16 9.08
CA PRO A 160 2.99 5.05 8.18
C PRO A 160 4.47 4.64 8.05
N GLY A 161 4.93 4.46 6.81
CA GLY A 161 6.30 4.01 6.52
C GLY A 161 6.52 2.49 6.55
N GLU A 162 5.48 1.71 6.82
CA GLU A 162 5.51 0.25 6.76
C GLU A 162 4.85 -0.28 5.47
N PRO A 163 5.19 -1.51 5.01
CA PRO A 163 6.24 -2.38 5.54
C PRO A 163 7.64 -1.87 5.18
N LYS A 164 8.50 -1.67 6.18
CA LYS A 164 9.88 -1.22 5.94
C LYS A 164 10.74 -2.35 5.40
N SER A 165 11.58 -2.03 4.41
CA SER A 165 12.59 -2.98 3.92
C SER A 165 13.85 -2.85 4.76
N TYR A 166 14.20 -3.90 5.50
CA TYR A 166 15.48 -3.99 6.17
C TYR A 166 16.55 -4.42 5.16
N ASN A 167 17.54 -3.55 4.94
CA ASN A 167 18.71 -3.83 4.12
C ASN A 167 19.95 -3.85 5.02
N GLY A 168 20.14 -4.95 5.76
CA GLY A 168 21.28 -5.19 6.65
C GLY A 168 21.88 -6.56 6.41
N THR A 169 23.20 -6.70 6.62
CA THR A 169 24.02 -7.81 6.10
C THR A 169 23.88 -9.18 6.76
N ASP A 170 23.05 -9.39 7.79
CA ASP A 170 22.82 -10.76 8.31
C ASP A 170 21.38 -11.04 8.79
N ASN A 171 20.62 -10.02 9.23
CA ASN A 171 19.29 -10.23 9.86
C ASN A 171 18.09 -9.72 9.05
N ALA A 172 18.29 -9.22 7.82
CA ALA A 172 17.20 -8.72 6.97
C ALA A 172 16.15 -9.79 6.59
N SER A 173 16.52 -11.07 6.65
CA SER A 173 15.60 -12.20 6.45
C SER A 173 14.65 -12.41 7.63
N LEU A 174 15.02 -11.98 8.83
CA LEU A 174 14.24 -12.18 10.06
C LEU A 174 13.09 -11.19 10.18
N TYR A 175 13.24 -9.97 9.65
CA TYR A 175 12.22 -8.93 9.69
C TYR A 175 11.19 -9.07 8.57
N ARG A 176 10.38 -10.13 8.64
CA ARG A 176 9.41 -10.48 7.60
C ARG A 176 8.05 -10.90 8.16
N CYS A 177 7.80 -10.64 9.43
CA CYS A 177 6.54 -10.97 10.10
C CYS A 177 5.86 -9.69 10.57
N ALA A 178 4.53 -9.64 10.50
CA ALA A 178 3.76 -8.47 10.93
C ALA A 178 3.26 -8.64 12.37
N THR A 179 3.38 -7.59 13.17
CA THR A 179 2.65 -7.45 14.44
C THR A 179 1.64 -6.32 14.34
N SER A 180 0.50 -6.50 15.01
CA SER A 180 -0.46 -5.43 15.28
C SER A 180 -0.01 -4.67 16.53
N ASN A 181 0.39 -3.41 16.37
CA ASN A 181 0.96 -2.61 17.45
C ASN A 181 -0.12 -1.85 18.22
N ILE A 182 -0.18 -2.04 19.54
CA ILE A 182 -1.20 -1.43 20.41
C ILE A 182 -1.09 0.10 20.48
N ASP A 183 0.13 0.64 20.50
CA ASP A 183 0.41 2.09 20.60
C ASP A 183 0.08 2.83 19.30
N LEU A 184 0.00 2.09 18.20
CA LEU A 184 -0.35 2.60 16.87
C LEU A 184 -1.79 2.22 16.48
N PHE A 185 -2.70 2.10 17.45
CA PHE A 185 -4.11 1.79 17.23
C PHE A 185 -4.34 0.48 16.44
N GLY A 186 -3.48 -0.51 16.66
CA GLY A 186 -3.50 -1.79 15.96
C GLY A 186 -2.97 -1.75 14.53
N ARG A 187 -2.31 -0.67 14.12
CA ARG A 187 -1.60 -0.65 12.84
C ARG A 187 -0.45 -1.65 12.87
N TRP A 188 -0.19 -2.21 11.71
CA TRP A 188 0.77 -3.27 11.53
C TRP A 188 2.16 -2.70 11.34
N VAL A 189 3.14 -3.36 11.95
CA VAL A 189 4.57 -3.04 11.83
C VAL A 189 5.35 -4.30 11.51
N VAL A 190 6.47 -4.15 10.82
CA VAL A 190 7.36 -5.27 10.54
C VAL A 190 8.23 -5.57 11.76
N ALA A 191 8.19 -6.81 12.21
CA ALA A 191 8.96 -7.32 13.34
C ALA A 191 9.80 -8.55 12.96
N ASP A 192 10.77 -8.85 13.83
CA ASP A 192 11.65 -10.01 13.72
C ASP A 192 10.90 -11.29 14.10
N CYS A 193 10.71 -12.18 13.13
CA CYS A 193 9.97 -13.42 13.24
C CYS A 193 10.48 -14.38 14.34
N SER A 194 11.73 -14.21 14.80
CA SER A 194 12.33 -15.01 15.87
C SER A 194 11.95 -14.55 17.28
N GLN A 195 11.46 -13.30 17.41
CA GLN A 195 11.02 -12.74 18.68
C GLN A 195 9.77 -13.44 19.20
N ARG A 196 9.53 -13.29 20.50
CA ARG A 196 8.38 -13.89 21.18
C ARG A 196 7.36 -12.81 21.51
N TYR A 197 6.25 -12.80 20.79
CA TYR A 197 5.11 -11.92 21.06
C TYR A 197 3.85 -12.77 21.25
N TYR A 198 2.80 -12.17 21.81
CA TYR A 198 1.50 -12.83 21.82
C TYR A 198 0.98 -13.00 20.39
N ALA A 199 0.11 -13.99 20.15
CA ALA A 199 -0.51 -14.17 18.84
C ALA A 199 -2.00 -13.80 18.85
N ALA A 200 -2.46 -13.20 17.76
CA ALA A 200 -3.86 -12.88 17.53
C ALA A 200 -4.59 -14.08 16.94
N CYS A 201 -5.63 -14.54 17.65
CA CYS A 201 -6.42 -15.70 17.27
C CYS A 201 -7.87 -15.28 17.09
N ARG A 202 -8.51 -15.74 16.01
CA ARG A 202 -9.92 -15.43 15.70
C ARG A 202 -10.77 -16.69 15.75
N ALA A 203 -11.97 -16.57 16.32
CA ALA A 203 -12.91 -17.67 16.37
C ALA A 203 -13.37 -18.07 14.97
N GLY A 204 -13.50 -19.39 14.73
CA GLY A 204 -13.99 -19.92 13.45
C GLY A 204 -15.38 -19.38 13.10
N GLY A 205 -15.52 -18.80 11.89
CA GLY A 205 -16.79 -18.26 11.40
C GLY A 205 -17.27 -16.95 12.06
N GLN A 206 -16.49 -16.37 12.97
CA GLN A 206 -16.85 -15.13 13.68
C GLN A 206 -15.77 -14.05 13.46
N PRO A 207 -15.93 -13.15 12.46
CA PRO A 207 -14.88 -12.23 12.03
C PRO A 207 -14.46 -11.20 13.11
N PHE A 208 -15.37 -10.87 14.03
CA PHE A 208 -15.14 -9.85 15.06
C PHE A 208 -14.77 -10.42 16.42
N ASN A 209 -14.79 -11.75 16.58
CA ASN A 209 -14.45 -12.41 17.85
C ASN A 209 -12.97 -12.80 17.86
N TRP A 210 -12.18 -12.02 18.59
CA TRP A 210 -10.73 -12.16 18.71
C TRP A 210 -10.33 -12.51 20.13
N THR A 211 -9.22 -13.24 20.25
CA THR A 211 -8.52 -13.49 21.50
C THR A 211 -7.02 -13.41 21.28
N ILE A 212 -6.28 -13.24 22.37
CA ILE A 212 -4.82 -13.17 22.38
C ILE A 212 -4.28 -14.37 23.16
N THR A 213 -3.20 -14.98 22.70
CA THR A 213 -2.59 -16.11 23.40
C THR A 213 -2.22 -15.76 24.85
N THR A 214 -2.16 -16.77 25.72
CA THR A 214 -1.87 -16.55 27.14
C THR A 214 -0.41 -16.26 27.41
N TYR A 215 0.48 -16.71 26.52
CA TYR A 215 1.93 -16.54 26.61
C TYR A 215 2.54 -16.07 25.27
N PRO A 216 3.70 -15.39 25.30
CA PRO A 216 4.43 -15.01 24.10
C PRO A 216 5.08 -16.22 23.39
N ILE A 217 5.03 -16.22 22.07
CA ILE A 217 5.53 -17.28 21.20
C ILE A 217 6.17 -16.69 19.93
N SER A 218 7.06 -17.43 19.28
CA SER A 218 7.59 -17.02 17.98
C SER A 218 6.59 -17.27 16.86
N TYR A 219 6.73 -16.50 15.78
CA TYR A 219 5.79 -16.53 14.67
C TYR A 219 5.56 -17.94 14.11
N SER A 220 6.62 -18.74 13.99
CA SER A 220 6.56 -20.09 13.42
C SER A 220 5.68 -21.07 14.19
N TYR A 221 5.39 -20.80 15.47
CA TYR A 221 4.54 -21.65 16.31
C TYR A 221 3.22 -20.97 16.71
N ALA A 222 2.97 -19.73 16.25
CA ALA A 222 1.80 -18.94 16.62
C ALA A 222 0.47 -19.66 16.34
N SER A 223 0.39 -20.44 15.26
CA SER A 223 -0.79 -21.23 14.90
C SER A 223 -1.13 -22.33 15.91
N GLN A 224 -0.14 -22.86 16.63
CA GLN A 224 -0.31 -23.92 17.62
C GLN A 224 -0.67 -23.39 19.02
N ALA A 225 -0.46 -22.09 19.25
CA ALA A 225 -0.72 -21.45 20.54
C ALA A 225 -2.15 -20.94 20.71
N CYS A 226 -2.95 -20.92 19.64
CA CYS A 226 -4.33 -20.49 19.71
C CYS A 226 -5.19 -21.51 20.48
N PRO A 227 -6.16 -21.06 21.31
CA PRO A 227 -7.10 -21.94 21.99
C PRO A 227 -7.98 -22.74 21.02
N ASP A 228 -8.62 -23.79 21.53
CA ASP A 228 -9.61 -24.57 20.77
C ASP A 228 -10.70 -23.66 20.18
N ASN A 229 -11.10 -23.94 18.94
CA ASN A 229 -12.03 -23.14 18.12
C ASN A 229 -11.53 -21.76 17.66
N TYR A 230 -10.30 -21.38 18.01
CA TYR A 230 -9.64 -20.19 17.49
C TYR A 230 -8.49 -20.55 16.56
N THR A 231 -8.25 -19.69 15.58
CA THR A 231 -7.21 -19.88 14.56
C THR A 231 -6.34 -18.65 14.46
N PHE A 232 -5.02 -18.84 14.30
CA PHE A 232 -4.10 -17.74 14.03
C PHE A 232 -4.43 -17.16 12.65
N THR A 233 -4.79 -15.87 12.61
CA THR A 233 -5.22 -15.19 11.37
C THR A 233 -4.89 -13.70 11.44
N ALA A 234 -4.86 -13.03 10.29
CA ALA A 234 -4.82 -11.58 10.20
C ALA A 234 -6.24 -11.00 10.01
N PRO A 235 -6.52 -9.79 10.54
CA PRO A 235 -7.73 -9.05 10.21
C PRO A 235 -7.86 -8.81 8.71
N ARG A 236 -9.07 -8.92 8.17
CA ARG A 236 -9.36 -8.73 6.74
C ARG A 236 -9.96 -7.37 6.41
N THR A 237 -10.50 -6.69 7.41
CA THR A 237 -11.13 -5.38 7.29
C THR A 237 -10.65 -4.46 8.41
N ALA A 238 -10.87 -3.16 8.23
CA ALA A 238 -10.57 -2.17 9.27
C ALA A 238 -11.33 -2.44 10.57
N LEU A 239 -12.61 -2.85 10.47
CA LEU A 239 -13.43 -3.18 11.62
C LEU A 239 -12.91 -4.41 12.38
N GLU A 240 -12.50 -5.47 11.66
CA GLU A 240 -11.85 -6.63 12.29
C GLU A 240 -10.57 -6.21 13.04
N ASN A 241 -9.77 -5.30 12.46
CA ASN A 241 -8.55 -4.81 13.09
C ASN A 241 -8.83 -3.96 14.33
N ALA A 242 -9.92 -3.18 14.31
CA ALA A 242 -10.37 -2.40 15.45
C ALA A 242 -10.83 -3.29 16.62
N TYR A 243 -11.53 -4.40 16.34
CA TYR A 243 -11.87 -5.41 17.34
C TYR A 243 -10.64 -6.09 17.94
N LEU A 244 -9.67 -6.50 17.11
CA LEU A 244 -8.39 -7.02 17.60
C LEU A 244 -7.69 -6.01 18.53
N SER A 245 -7.67 -4.74 18.13
CA SER A 245 -7.10 -3.64 18.92
C SER A 245 -7.80 -3.44 20.25
N GLN A 246 -9.12 -3.59 20.28
CA GLN A 246 -9.92 -3.53 21.51
C GLN A 246 -9.54 -4.68 22.45
N VAL A 247 -9.50 -5.92 21.96
CA VAL A 247 -9.11 -7.09 22.77
C VAL A 247 -7.69 -6.94 23.32
N MET A 248 -6.75 -6.42 22.52
CA MET A 248 -5.39 -6.16 23.01
C MET A 248 -5.38 -5.13 24.15
N ARG A 249 -6.15 -4.04 24.05
CA ARG A 249 -6.28 -3.06 25.14
C ARG A 249 -6.92 -3.65 26.39
N GLU A 250 -8.01 -4.39 26.23
CA GLU A 250 -8.75 -5.02 27.34
C GLU A 250 -7.96 -6.14 28.02
N SER A 251 -6.99 -6.73 27.33
CA SER A 251 -6.12 -7.76 27.92
C SER A 251 -5.21 -7.24 29.04
N HIS A 252 -4.97 -5.91 29.11
CA HIS A 252 -4.04 -5.27 30.05
C HIS A 252 -2.66 -5.94 30.11
N ARG A 253 -2.23 -6.57 29.00
CA ARG A 253 -0.93 -7.22 28.90
C ARG A 253 0.16 -6.19 28.64
N ASP A 254 1.35 -6.49 29.14
CA ASP A 254 2.56 -5.79 28.70
C ASP A 254 3.00 -6.35 27.34
N TYR A 255 2.98 -5.50 26.33
CA TYR A 255 3.35 -5.81 24.95
C TYR A 255 4.76 -5.34 24.60
N ASP A 256 5.49 -4.72 25.55
CA ASP A 256 6.84 -4.18 25.36
C ASP A 256 6.97 -3.29 24.10
N GLY A 257 5.92 -2.54 23.78
CA GLY A 257 5.85 -1.67 22.58
C GLY A 257 5.76 -2.39 21.22
N HIS A 258 5.58 -3.72 21.18
CA HIS A 258 5.63 -4.51 19.95
C HIS A 258 4.27 -5.06 19.48
N GLY A 259 3.37 -5.38 20.42
CA GLY A 259 2.01 -5.83 20.14
C GLY A 259 1.85 -7.34 19.97
N ALA A 260 0.90 -7.78 19.13
CA ALA A 260 0.60 -9.19 18.89
C ALA A 260 0.87 -9.58 17.43
N TRP A 261 1.37 -10.79 17.20
CA TRP A 261 1.47 -11.39 15.87
C TRP A 261 0.11 -11.42 15.19
N VAL A 262 0.07 -11.01 13.94
CA VAL A 262 -1.03 -11.29 13.01
C VAL A 262 -0.53 -12.26 11.96
N ASP A 263 -1.39 -13.13 11.41
CA ASP A 263 -0.98 -14.10 10.39
C ASP A 263 -0.69 -13.43 9.05
N PHE A 264 0.40 -12.68 8.97
CA PHE A 264 0.83 -11.98 7.77
C PHE A 264 2.36 -11.91 7.74
N ASN A 265 2.96 -12.51 6.73
CA ASN A 265 4.42 -12.59 6.60
C ASN A 265 4.88 -12.57 5.14
N SER A 266 6.17 -12.32 4.94
CA SER A 266 6.85 -12.41 3.64
C SER A 266 8.02 -13.40 3.65
N LEU A 267 7.86 -14.51 4.38
CA LEU A 267 8.94 -15.48 4.60
C LEU A 267 9.36 -16.22 3.32
N ASP A 268 8.40 -16.65 2.50
CA ASP A 268 8.64 -17.38 1.25
C ASP A 268 9.41 -16.53 0.22
N VAL A 269 8.82 -15.41 -0.22
CA VAL A 269 9.45 -14.46 -1.14
C VAL A 269 9.50 -13.07 -0.52
N LYS A 270 10.68 -12.43 -0.50
CA LYS A 270 10.86 -11.07 0.03
C LYS A 270 9.89 -10.11 -0.66
N GLY A 271 9.09 -9.39 0.14
CA GLY A 271 8.09 -8.44 -0.37
C GLY A 271 6.75 -9.06 -0.76
N CYS A 272 6.64 -10.39 -0.76
CA CYS A 272 5.37 -11.08 -0.94
C CYS A 272 4.69 -11.32 0.40
N TRP A 273 3.83 -10.40 0.83
CA TRP A 273 3.09 -10.57 2.07
C TRP A 273 1.86 -11.46 1.86
N THR A 274 1.74 -12.50 2.68
CA THR A 274 0.67 -13.50 2.59
C THR A 274 0.26 -14.01 3.99
N THR A 275 -0.93 -14.60 4.04
CA THR A 275 -1.50 -15.30 5.21
C THR A 275 -1.34 -16.81 5.04
N GLY A 276 -1.43 -17.59 6.10
CA GLY A 276 -1.34 -19.06 6.06
C GLY A 276 -0.21 -19.64 6.93
N GLY A 277 0.28 -18.85 7.88
CA GLY A 277 1.36 -19.23 8.77
C GLY A 277 2.75 -19.18 8.13
N PRO A 278 3.77 -19.76 8.80
CA PRO A 278 5.17 -19.65 8.38
C PRO A 278 5.51 -20.36 7.07
N ASN A 279 4.70 -21.34 6.67
CA ASN A 279 4.90 -22.15 5.46
C ASN A 279 4.00 -21.69 4.30
N ALA A 280 3.39 -20.52 4.40
CA ALA A 280 2.53 -19.98 3.35
C ALA A 280 3.34 -19.69 2.08
N THR A 281 2.87 -20.20 0.95
CA THR A 281 3.49 -19.94 -0.35
C THR A 281 2.98 -18.62 -0.94
N CYS A 282 3.86 -17.86 -1.56
CA CYS A 282 3.56 -16.62 -2.23
C CYS A 282 2.70 -16.87 -3.50
N PRO A 283 1.46 -16.36 -3.58
CA PRO A 283 0.59 -16.61 -4.72
C PRO A 283 0.94 -15.78 -5.96
N TYR A 284 1.84 -14.81 -5.84
CA TYR A 284 2.23 -13.88 -6.91
C TYR A 284 3.75 -13.80 -7.11
N SER A 285 4.48 -14.87 -6.78
CA SER A 285 5.94 -14.95 -6.87
C SER A 285 6.48 -14.69 -8.27
N ASP A 286 5.80 -15.20 -9.31
CA ASP A 286 6.17 -15.00 -10.71
C ASP A 286 6.15 -13.52 -11.12
N THR A 287 5.17 -12.76 -10.60
CA THR A 287 5.06 -11.32 -10.88
C THR A 287 6.20 -10.53 -10.25
N LEU A 288 6.63 -10.91 -9.03
CA LEU A 288 7.75 -10.28 -8.34
C LEU A 288 9.07 -10.57 -9.03
N ALA A 289 9.26 -11.82 -9.50
CA ALA A 289 10.41 -12.18 -10.30
C ALA A 289 10.46 -11.36 -11.61
N GLN A 290 9.31 -11.14 -12.24
CA GLN A 290 9.20 -10.33 -13.46
C GLN A 290 9.48 -8.84 -13.20
N GLU A 291 9.03 -8.27 -12.07
CA GLU A 291 9.37 -6.89 -11.69
C GLU A 291 10.86 -6.69 -11.40
N ASP A 292 11.50 -7.65 -10.72
CA ASP A 292 12.94 -7.61 -10.47
C ASP A 292 13.73 -7.72 -11.78
N ASP A 293 13.28 -8.56 -12.71
CA ASP A 293 13.84 -8.65 -14.06
C ASP A 293 13.62 -7.37 -14.86
N PHE A 294 12.45 -6.73 -14.74
CA PHE A 294 12.17 -5.45 -15.38
C PHE A 294 13.06 -4.33 -14.82
N LYS A 295 13.20 -4.22 -13.50
CA LYS A 295 14.11 -3.25 -12.85
C LYS A 295 15.56 -3.46 -13.28
N LYS A 296 16.02 -4.71 -13.34
CA LYS A 296 17.36 -5.04 -13.86
C LYS A 296 17.52 -4.61 -15.32
N ARG A 297 16.55 -4.88 -16.19
CA ARG A 297 16.64 -4.54 -17.62
C ARG A 297 16.51 -3.03 -17.88
N VAL A 298 15.66 -2.33 -17.16
CA VAL A 298 15.34 -0.92 -17.43
C VAL A 298 16.33 0.03 -16.76
N ILE A 299 16.80 -0.29 -15.55
CA ILE A 299 17.67 0.62 -14.80
C ILE A 299 19.12 0.19 -14.87
N LEU A 300 19.40 -1.10 -14.67
CA LEU A 300 20.75 -1.61 -14.44
C LEU A 300 21.53 -1.82 -15.75
N VAL A 301 20.87 -2.29 -16.81
CA VAL A 301 21.53 -2.49 -18.12
C VAL A 301 21.94 -1.16 -18.77
N PRO A 302 21.08 -0.12 -18.86
CA PRO A 302 21.47 1.14 -19.50
C PRO A 302 22.52 1.91 -18.71
N THR A 303 22.50 1.84 -17.37
CA THR A 303 23.51 2.50 -16.53
C THR A 303 24.89 1.86 -16.68
N ILE A 304 24.99 0.53 -16.69
CA ILE A 304 26.25 -0.16 -16.97
C ILE A 304 26.76 0.18 -18.37
N ALA A 305 25.87 0.17 -19.37
CA ALA A 305 26.23 0.56 -20.74
C ALA A 305 26.76 2.00 -20.80
N ALA A 306 26.10 2.94 -20.13
CA ALA A 306 26.53 4.34 -20.06
C ALA A 306 27.91 4.49 -19.39
N ILE A 307 28.18 3.76 -18.29
CA ILE A 307 29.49 3.76 -17.62
C ILE A 307 30.59 3.24 -18.55
N ILE A 308 30.35 2.13 -19.24
CA ILE A 308 31.31 1.56 -20.20
C ILE A 308 31.62 2.58 -21.31
N VAL A 309 30.59 3.19 -21.89
CA VAL A 309 30.76 4.23 -22.92
C VAL A 309 31.58 5.39 -22.37
N LEU A 310 31.30 5.86 -21.15
CA LEU A 310 32.02 6.97 -20.52
C LEU A 310 33.51 6.65 -20.32
N ILE A 311 33.83 5.43 -19.86
CA ILE A 311 35.21 4.94 -19.71
C ILE A 311 35.92 4.89 -21.06
N VAL A 312 35.30 4.31 -22.09
CA VAL A 312 35.88 4.23 -23.43
C VAL A 312 36.12 5.64 -23.99
N THR A 313 35.15 6.53 -23.84
CA THR A 313 35.26 7.91 -24.31
C THR A 313 36.42 8.63 -23.61
N ALA A 314 36.51 8.51 -22.29
CA ALA A 314 37.62 9.06 -21.51
C ALA A 314 38.97 8.49 -21.97
N SER A 315 39.09 7.17 -22.14
CA SER A 315 40.32 6.53 -22.65
C SER A 315 40.70 7.05 -24.04
N THR A 316 39.75 7.20 -24.96
CA THR A 316 40.05 7.75 -26.31
C THR A 316 40.51 9.20 -26.26
N VAL A 317 39.93 10.03 -25.38
CA VAL A 317 40.35 11.42 -25.15
C VAL A 317 41.76 11.46 -24.57
N PHE A 318 42.06 10.65 -23.55
CA PHE A 318 43.40 10.56 -22.96
C PHE A 318 44.45 10.08 -23.97
N VAL A 319 44.12 9.10 -24.82
CA VAL A 319 45.01 8.64 -25.91
C VAL A 319 45.27 9.74 -26.94
N LYS A 320 44.22 10.47 -27.36
CA LYS A 320 44.39 11.62 -28.28
C LYS A 320 45.20 12.74 -27.65
N ALA A 321 44.97 13.07 -26.38
CA ALA A 321 45.75 14.08 -25.66
C ALA A 321 47.22 13.68 -25.52
N ALA A 322 47.51 12.41 -25.20
CA ALA A 322 48.87 11.89 -25.12
C ALA A 322 49.57 11.84 -26.49
N GLY A 323 48.84 11.43 -27.54
CA GLY A 323 49.31 11.43 -28.92
C GLY A 323 49.64 12.84 -29.44
N ASN A 324 48.76 13.81 -29.17
CA ASN A 324 48.98 15.20 -29.56
C ASN A 324 50.17 15.83 -28.81
N ARG A 325 50.35 15.48 -27.52
CA ARG A 325 51.53 15.87 -26.72
C ARG A 325 52.84 15.28 -27.25
N ARG A 326 52.82 14.04 -27.76
CA ARG A 326 53.98 13.42 -28.44
C ARG A 326 54.28 14.06 -29.80
N SER A 327 53.25 14.36 -30.59
CA SER A 327 53.36 15.04 -31.90
C SER A 327 53.94 16.45 -31.75
N THR A 328 53.41 17.25 -30.81
CA THR A 328 53.92 18.61 -30.53
C THR A 328 55.35 18.59 -29.98
N LYS A 329 55.71 17.63 -29.10
CA LYS A 329 57.13 17.44 -28.70
C LYS A 329 58.03 17.08 -29.89
N ARG A 330 57.58 16.22 -30.81
CA ARG A 330 58.34 15.88 -32.04
C ARG A 330 58.46 17.06 -33.00
N ARG A 331 57.42 17.87 -33.18
CA ARG A 331 57.43 19.10 -34.01
C ARG A 331 58.38 20.15 -33.44
N ARG A 332 58.37 20.39 -32.13
CA ARG A 332 59.34 21.29 -31.46
C ARG A 332 60.79 20.82 -31.63
N LYS A 333 61.06 19.51 -31.53
CA LYS A 333 62.40 18.94 -31.81
C LYS A 333 62.83 19.06 -33.27
N ARG A 334 61.90 19.16 -34.22
CA ARG A 334 62.19 19.35 -35.66
C ARG A 334 62.42 20.82 -36.02
N ALA A 335 61.82 21.75 -35.29
CA ALA A 335 62.06 23.18 -35.47
C ALA A 335 63.43 23.64 -34.94
N ASP A 336 64.01 22.88 -33.99
CA ASP A 336 65.34 23.15 -33.41
C ASP A 336 66.50 22.63 -34.30
N ASN A 337 66.21 21.77 -35.28
CA ASN A 337 67.18 21.25 -36.24
C ASN A 337 66.84 21.66 -37.68
N GLY A 338 67.22 22.90 -38.01
CA GLY A 338 67.74 23.32 -39.32
C GLY A 338 66.80 23.31 -40.53
N PHE A 339 66.44 24.52 -41.00
CA PHE A 339 66.37 24.78 -42.44
C PHE A 339 67.49 25.76 -42.79
N ILE A 340 68.58 25.21 -43.35
CA ILE A 340 69.62 25.95 -44.04
C ILE A 340 69.05 26.29 -45.42
N TYR A 341 68.89 27.59 -45.69
CA TYR A 341 68.63 28.12 -47.03
C TYR A 341 69.98 28.49 -47.63
N GLU A 342 70.42 27.78 -48.68
CA GLU A 342 71.65 28.10 -49.40
C GLU A 342 71.43 27.93 -50.91
N GLY A 343 71.82 28.97 -51.67
CA GLY A 343 71.97 28.99 -53.13
C GLY A 343 70.94 29.85 -53.87
N VAL A 344 71.28 30.91 -54.62
CA VAL A 344 72.58 31.41 -55.11
C VAL A 344 72.40 32.91 -55.49
N PRO A 345 73.38 33.81 -55.27
CA PRO A 345 73.35 35.18 -55.80
C PRO A 345 73.90 35.26 -57.25
N SER A 346 73.75 36.44 -57.85
CA SER A 346 74.27 36.89 -59.17
C SER A 346 75.64 36.36 -59.58
#